data_AF-A0A7K4K5I8-F1
#
_entry.id   AF-A0A7K4K5I8-F1
#
_cell.length_a   1.000
_cell.length_b   1.000
_cell.length_c   1.000
_cell.angle_alpha   90.00
_cell.angle_beta   90.00
_cell.angle_gamma   90.00
#
_symmetry.space_group_name_H-M   'P 1'
#
loop_
_entity.id
_entity.type
_entity.pdbx_description
1 polymer ?
#
loop_
_entity_poly.entity_id
_entity_poly.type
_entity_poly.pdbx_seq_one_letter_code
_entity_poly.pdbx_strand_id
1 'polypeptide(L)'
;ESRNLFCCLYRSWCHNPVTTVSLCFLTQNYKHAYDLIQKFGDLEVTVDFLTEVDKLVQLIECPIFTYLRLQLLDVKNNPYLIKALYGLLMLLPQSSAFQLLSHRLQCVPNPELMQTAEGPKPSAGSKRSAAASIDYAELLQHFDKVQGKHLEARHQRAGRGEQLERRAVL
;
A
#
# COMPACT_ATOMS: atom_id res chain seq x y z
N GLU A 1 19.71 11.03 7.83
CA GLU A 1 20.10 9.99 6.84
C GLU A 1 18.94 9.08 6.45
N SER A 2 18.24 8.45 7.41
CA SER A 2 17.11 7.54 7.13
C SER A 2 15.98 8.15 6.28
N ARG A 3 15.73 9.45 6.42
CA ARG A 3 14.73 10.18 5.61
C ARG A 3 15.08 10.24 4.13
N ASN A 4 16.32 10.63 3.84
CA ASN A 4 16.79 10.76 2.46
C ASN A 4 16.86 9.37 1.83
N LEU A 5 17.29 8.35 2.58
CA LEU A 5 17.24 6.96 2.15
C LEU A 5 15.80 6.53 1.81
N PHE A 6 14.83 6.80 2.68
CA PHE A 6 13.42 6.52 2.40
C PHE A 6 12.96 7.21 1.12
N CYS A 7 13.23 8.51 0.95
CA CYS A 7 12.80 9.25 -0.25
C CYS A 7 13.45 8.69 -1.53
N CYS A 8 14.74 8.34 -1.48
CA CYS A 8 15.44 7.74 -2.61
C CYS A 8 14.88 6.36 -2.97
N LEU A 9 14.67 5.49 -1.98
CA LEU A 9 14.04 4.18 -2.18
C LEU A 9 12.62 4.35 -2.72
N TYR A 10 11.82 5.23 -2.11
CA TYR A 10 10.44 5.49 -2.52
C TYR A 10 10.36 5.86 -4.00
N ARG A 11 11.14 6.86 -4.45
CA ARG A 11 11.16 7.28 -5.87
C ARG A 11 11.56 6.16 -6.81
N SER A 12 12.51 5.32 -6.40
CA SER A 12 12.96 4.19 -7.21
C SER A 12 11.94 3.05 -7.24
N TRP A 13 11.19 2.87 -6.16
CA TRP A 13 10.22 1.80 -5.99
C TRP A 13 8.85 2.16 -6.59
N CYS A 14 8.58 3.45 -6.84
CA CYS A 14 7.37 3.93 -7.53
C CYS A 14 7.11 3.29 -8.89
N HIS A 15 8.10 2.64 -9.49
CA HIS A 15 7.91 1.87 -10.73
C HIS A 15 7.07 0.61 -10.53
N ASN A 16 6.97 0.07 -9.32
CA ASN A 16 6.01 -0.97 -8.95
C ASN A 16 5.14 -0.43 -7.79
N PRO A 17 3.82 -0.32 -8.00
CA PRO A 17 2.95 0.27 -6.99
C PRO A 17 2.91 -0.54 -5.69
N VAL A 18 2.91 -1.87 -5.79
CA VAL A 18 2.84 -2.78 -4.65
C VAL A 18 4.10 -2.72 -3.81
N THR A 19 5.29 -2.67 -4.42
CA THR A 19 6.55 -2.55 -3.67
C THR A 19 6.62 -1.24 -2.89
N THR A 20 6.10 -0.15 -3.47
CA THR A 20 6.02 1.16 -2.80
C THR A 20 5.16 1.08 -1.54
N VAL A 21 4.03 0.36 -1.59
CA VAL A 21 3.19 0.08 -0.41
C VAL A 21 3.96 -0.78 0.60
N SER A 22 4.66 -1.83 0.16
CA SER A 22 5.51 -2.67 1.04
C SER A 22 6.55 -1.84 1.79
N LEU A 23 7.19 -0.87 1.13
CA LEU A 23 8.13 0.06 1.76
C LEU A 23 7.44 0.94 2.81
N CYS A 24 6.22 1.41 2.53
CA CYS A 24 5.45 2.20 3.49
C CYS A 24 5.07 1.37 4.72
N PHE A 25 4.69 0.10 4.54
CA PHE A 25 4.51 -0.80 5.66
C PHE A 25 5.80 -1.03 6.45
N LEU A 26 6.93 -1.29 5.76
CA LEU A 26 8.24 -1.51 6.36
C LEU A 26 8.68 -0.36 7.28
N THR A 27 8.29 0.85 6.90
CA THR A 27 8.64 2.09 7.58
C THR A 27 7.52 2.64 8.45
N GLN A 28 6.44 1.86 8.66
CA GLN A 28 5.28 2.20 9.49
C GLN A 28 4.53 3.48 9.08
N ASN A 29 4.59 3.83 7.80
CA ASN A 29 3.93 4.99 7.22
C ASN A 29 2.50 4.65 6.76
N TYR A 30 1.64 4.22 7.68
CA TYR A 30 0.32 3.64 7.34
C TYR A 30 -0.64 4.59 6.66
N LYS A 31 -0.61 5.88 7.02
CA LYS A 31 -1.42 6.89 6.33
C LYS A 31 -1.07 6.96 4.86
N HIS A 32 0.22 7.04 4.55
CA HIS A 32 0.72 7.11 3.18
C HIS A 32 0.50 5.80 2.41
N ALA A 33 0.66 4.65 3.07
CA ALA A 33 0.32 3.36 2.50
C ALA A 33 -1.15 3.31 2.07
N TYR A 34 -2.06 3.77 2.94
CA TYR A 34 -3.48 3.86 2.61
C TYR A 34 -3.75 4.82 1.44
N ASP A 35 -3.12 6.00 1.43
CA ASP A 35 -3.28 6.96 0.34
C ASP A 35 -2.82 6.39 -1.01
N LEU A 36 -1.74 5.59 -1.03
CA LEU A 36 -1.29 4.87 -2.23
C LEU A 36 -2.28 3.79 -2.67
N ILE A 37 -2.80 3.01 -1.72
CA ILE A 37 -3.78 1.94 -2.01
C ILE A 37 -5.06 2.53 -2.61
N GLN A 38 -5.50 3.71 -2.17
CA GLN A 38 -6.64 4.38 -2.79
C GLN A 38 -6.41 4.67 -4.28
N LYS A 39 -5.16 4.93 -4.68
CA LYS A 39 -4.80 5.14 -6.10
C LYS A 39 -4.77 3.87 -6.92
N PHE A 40 -4.71 2.69 -6.29
CA PHE A 40 -4.68 1.43 -7.03
C PHE A 40 -5.97 1.21 -7.83
N GLY A 41 -7.09 1.83 -7.43
CA GLY A 41 -8.34 1.80 -8.20
C GLY A 41 -8.26 2.51 -9.55
N ASP A 42 -7.34 3.46 -9.71
CA ASP A 42 -7.11 4.18 -10.97
C ASP A 42 -6.06 3.46 -11.86
N LEU A 43 -5.42 2.40 -11.35
CA LEU A 43 -4.43 1.63 -12.09
C LEU A 43 -5.09 0.52 -12.90
N GLU A 44 -4.48 0.16 -14.03
CA GLU A 44 -4.89 -0.99 -14.82
C GLU A 44 -4.71 -2.29 -14.01
N VAL A 45 -5.82 -3.00 -13.75
CA VAL A 45 -5.79 -4.27 -13.03
C VAL A 45 -5.31 -5.37 -13.97
N THR A 46 -4.03 -5.72 -13.86
CA THR A 46 -3.40 -6.81 -14.62
C THR A 46 -3.17 -8.03 -13.73
N VAL A 47 -3.01 -9.22 -14.33
CA VAL A 47 -2.67 -10.46 -13.59
C VAL A 47 -1.35 -10.30 -12.85
N ASP A 48 -0.36 -9.66 -13.45
CA ASP A 48 0.93 -9.38 -12.82
C ASP A 48 0.76 -8.49 -11.59
N PHE A 49 -0.05 -7.44 -11.69
CA PHE A 49 -0.37 -6.57 -10.57
C PHE A 49 -1.03 -7.34 -9.42
N LEU A 50 -2.07 -8.15 -9.70
CA LEU A 50 -2.75 -8.96 -8.69
C LEU A 50 -1.80 -9.98 -8.05
N THR A 51 -0.91 -10.58 -8.84
CA THR A 51 0.12 -11.50 -8.35
C THR A 51 1.08 -10.81 -7.38
N GLU A 52 1.45 -9.55 -7.63
CA GLU A 52 2.27 -8.78 -6.70
C GLU A 52 1.51 -8.45 -5.41
N VAL A 53 0.22 -8.11 -5.49
CA VAL A 53 -0.62 -7.90 -4.28
C VAL A 53 -0.72 -9.19 -3.46
N ASP A 54 -0.92 -10.34 -4.10
CA ASP A 54 -0.90 -11.66 -3.44
C ASP A 54 0.43 -11.89 -2.68
N LYS A 55 1.57 -11.59 -3.33
CA LYS A 55 2.90 -11.70 -2.70
C LYS A 55 3.06 -10.74 -1.52
N LEU A 56 2.53 -9.52 -1.60
CA LEU A 56 2.55 -8.57 -0.48
C LEU A 56 1.75 -9.12 0.71
N VAL A 57 0.59 -9.73 0.47
CA VAL A 57 -0.19 -10.35 1.55
C VAL A 57 0.57 -11.51 2.20
N GLN A 58 1.21 -12.37 1.41
CA GLN A 58 2.07 -13.43 1.95
C GLN A 58 3.23 -12.84 2.77
N LEU A 59 3.81 -11.73 2.30
CA LEU A 59 4.88 -11.04 3.00
C LEU A 59 4.40 -10.49 4.35
N ILE A 60 3.18 -9.96 4.47
CA ILE A 60 2.60 -9.45 5.73
C ILE A 60 2.58 -10.53 6.83
N GLU A 61 2.43 -11.80 6.46
CA GLU A 61 2.50 -12.92 7.41
C GLU A 61 3.93 -13.36 7.76
N CYS A 62 4.94 -12.90 6.99
CA CYS A 62 6.33 -13.21 7.26
C CYS A 62 6.86 -12.53 8.55
N PRO A 63 7.92 -13.08 9.17
CA PRO A 63 8.47 -12.56 10.43
C PRO A 63 8.89 -11.08 10.38
N ILE A 64 9.34 -10.60 9.21
CA ILE A 64 9.71 -9.20 8.97
C ILE A 64 8.57 -8.23 9.32
N PHE A 65 7.32 -8.67 9.21
CA PHE A 65 6.12 -7.88 9.47
C PHE A 65 5.37 -8.29 10.74
N THR A 66 6.03 -9.02 11.66
CA THR A 66 5.43 -9.35 12.97
C THR A 66 4.91 -8.13 13.71
N TYR A 67 5.61 -6.99 13.62
CA TYR A 67 5.18 -5.76 14.27
C TYR A 67 3.86 -5.20 13.69
N LEU A 68 3.57 -5.37 12.39
CA LEU A 68 2.28 -4.94 11.80
C LEU A 68 1.13 -5.67 12.48
N ARG A 69 1.27 -6.99 12.60
CA ARG A 69 0.25 -7.86 13.20
C ARG A 69 0.02 -7.54 14.67
N LEU A 70 1.08 -7.19 15.41
CA LEU A 70 0.94 -6.71 16.79
C LEU A 70 0.26 -5.33 16.85
N GLN A 71 0.57 -4.43 15.92
CA GLN A 71 -0.05 -3.10 15.85
C GLN A 71 -1.53 -3.13 15.42
N LEU A 72 -2.00 -4.21 14.78
CA LEU A 72 -3.42 -4.42 14.51
C LEU A 72 -4.26 -4.56 15.80
N LEU A 73 -3.66 -4.94 16.92
CA LEU A 73 -4.36 -4.99 18.21
C LEU A 73 -4.73 -3.59 18.72
N ASP A 74 -4.01 -2.54 18.28
CA ASP A 74 -4.25 -1.16 18.67
C ASP A 74 -4.92 -0.38 17.54
N VAL A 75 -6.19 -0.73 17.32
CA VAL A 75 -7.06 -0.17 16.27
C VAL A 75 -7.19 1.36 16.38
N LYS A 76 -7.22 1.88 17.62
CA LYS A 76 -7.43 3.31 17.90
C LYS A 76 -6.24 4.15 17.44
N ASN A 77 -5.01 3.68 17.71
CA ASN A 77 -3.81 4.42 17.31
C ASN A 77 -3.37 4.10 15.87
N ASN A 78 -3.77 2.97 15.30
CA ASN A 78 -3.39 2.55 13.95
C ASN A 78 -4.59 2.39 12.97
N PRO A 79 -5.50 3.38 12.85
CA PRO A 79 -6.69 3.21 12.01
C PRO A 79 -6.36 3.08 10.53
N TYR A 80 -5.29 3.73 10.07
CA TYR A 80 -4.85 3.67 8.68
C TYR A 80 -4.22 2.33 8.30
N LEU A 81 -3.65 1.60 9.26
CA LEU A 81 -3.14 0.25 8.99
C LEU A 81 -4.30 -0.67 8.61
N ILE A 82 -5.38 -0.63 9.39
CA ILE A 82 -6.58 -1.44 9.14
C ILE A 82 -7.24 -1.03 7.82
N LYS A 83 -7.39 0.28 7.58
CA LYS A 83 -7.92 0.78 6.30
C LYS A 83 -7.08 0.35 5.10
N ALA A 84 -5.75 0.40 5.22
CA ALA A 84 -4.83 -0.08 4.18
C ALA A 84 -5.01 -1.57 3.91
N LEU A 85 -5.05 -2.40 4.96
CA LEU A 85 -5.22 -3.85 4.80
C LEU A 85 -6.60 -4.22 4.22
N TYR A 86 -7.69 -3.58 4.65
CA TYR A 86 -8.99 -3.77 4.00
C TYR A 86 -9.00 -3.26 2.56
N GLY A 87 -8.29 -2.16 2.25
CA GLY A 87 -8.10 -1.69 0.88
C GLY A 87 -7.42 -2.74 0.00
N LEU A 88 -6.34 -3.37 0.49
CA LEU A 88 -5.69 -4.50 -0.21
C LEU A 88 -6.64 -5.69 -0.35
N LEU A 89 -7.38 -6.03 0.70
CA LEU A 89 -8.36 -7.13 0.67
C LEU A 89 -9.41 -6.91 -0.43
N MET A 90 -9.89 -5.68 -0.62
CA MET A 90 -10.90 -5.34 -1.63
C MET A 90 -10.35 -5.34 -3.06
N LEU A 91 -9.03 -5.32 -3.26
CA LEU A 91 -8.40 -5.43 -4.58
C LEU A 91 -8.19 -6.88 -5.02
N LEU A 92 -8.16 -7.81 -4.06
CA LEU A 92 -7.85 -9.20 -4.34
C LEU A 92 -9.07 -9.93 -4.91
N PRO A 93 -8.89 -10.81 -5.92
CA PRO A 93 -9.89 -11.84 -6.22
C PRO A 93 -10.05 -12.78 -5.01
N GLN A 94 -11.04 -13.68 -5.01
CA GLN A 94 -11.23 -14.70 -3.96
C GLN A 94 -10.12 -15.79 -3.95
N SER A 95 -8.85 -15.37 -3.90
CA SER A 95 -7.65 -16.19 -3.86
C SER A 95 -7.32 -16.67 -2.44
N SER A 96 -6.29 -17.49 -2.32
CA SER A 96 -5.75 -17.89 -1.00
C SER A 96 -5.21 -16.69 -0.21
N ALA A 97 -4.66 -15.66 -0.90
CA ALA A 97 -4.22 -14.43 -0.24
C ALA A 97 -5.40 -13.65 0.34
N PHE A 98 -6.53 -13.57 -0.38
CA PHE A 98 -7.76 -12.97 0.17
C PHE A 98 -8.20 -13.69 1.44
N GLN A 99 -8.25 -15.03 1.42
CA GLN A 99 -8.63 -15.82 2.60
C GLN A 99 -7.67 -15.59 3.76
N LEU A 100 -6.36 -15.59 3.49
CA LEU A 100 -5.31 -15.37 4.48
C LEU A 100 -5.46 -14.01 5.18
N LEU A 101 -5.60 -12.93 4.39
CA LEU A 101 -5.75 -11.58 4.92
C LEU A 101 -7.10 -11.39 5.63
N SER A 102 -8.18 -11.94 5.07
CA SER A 102 -9.52 -11.91 5.68
C SER A 102 -9.52 -12.57 7.05
N HIS A 103 -8.96 -13.77 7.17
CA HIS A 103 -8.83 -14.46 8.46
C HIS A 103 -7.99 -13.66 9.45
N ARG A 104 -6.87 -13.06 9.02
CA ARG A 104 -6.05 -12.19 9.87
C ARG A 104 -6.86 -11.00 10.40
N LEU A 105 -7.64 -10.35 9.53
CA LEU A 105 -8.46 -9.20 9.89
C LEU A 105 -9.64 -9.59 10.79
N GLN A 106 -10.19 -10.79 10.67
CA GLN A 106 -11.23 -11.32 11.57
C GLN A 106 -10.71 -11.52 13.00
N CYS A 107 -9.41 -11.75 13.19
CA CYS A 107 -8.80 -11.84 14.51
C CYS A 107 -8.59 -10.46 15.18
N VAL A 108 -8.83 -9.36 14.47
CA VAL A 108 -8.65 -8.01 15.03
C VAL A 108 -9.79 -7.73 16.02
N PRO A 109 -9.48 -7.26 17.25
CA PRO A 109 -10.51 -6.96 18.23
C PRO A 109 -11.53 -5.94 17.70
N ASN A 110 -12.83 -6.15 17.95
CA ASN A 110 -13.82 -5.14 17.62
C ASN A 110 -13.48 -3.85 18.41
N PRO A 111 -13.26 -2.70 17.74
CA PRO A 111 -12.92 -1.45 18.41
C PRO A 111 -13.94 -1.01 19.46
N GLU A 112 -15.20 -1.43 19.34
CA GLU A 112 -16.25 -1.19 20.34
C GLU A 112 -16.02 -1.95 21.65
N LEU A 113 -15.48 -3.18 21.59
CA LEU A 113 -15.14 -3.97 22.77
C LEU A 113 -13.95 -3.39 23.55
N MET A 114 -13.09 -2.61 22.88
CA MET A 114 -11.95 -1.90 23.49
C MET A 114 -12.32 -0.52 24.07
N GLN A 115 -13.58 -0.07 23.97
CA GLN A 115 -14.02 1.20 24.57
C GLN A 115 -14.30 1.10 26.07
N THR A 116 -14.34 -0.11 26.64
CA THR A 116 -14.75 -0.34 28.03
C THR A 116 -13.69 -0.04 29.08
N ALA A 117 -12.47 0.38 28.73
CA ALA A 117 -11.36 0.49 29.71
C ALA A 117 -10.70 1.86 29.88
N GLU A 118 -10.93 2.87 29.03
CA GLU A 118 -10.17 4.13 29.15
C GLU A 118 -11.02 5.37 28.87
N GLY A 119 -11.22 6.18 29.92
CA GLY A 119 -11.62 7.58 29.80
C GLY A 119 -10.56 8.41 29.07
N PRO A 120 -10.89 9.65 28.67
CA PRO A 120 -10.03 10.46 27.80
C PRO A 120 -8.75 10.87 28.55
N LYS A 121 -7.66 10.13 28.36
CA LYS A 121 -6.32 10.60 28.67
C LYS A 121 -5.76 11.27 27.40
N PRO A 122 -5.36 12.55 27.45
CA PRO A 122 -4.64 13.15 26.36
C PRO A 122 -3.28 12.45 26.27
N SER A 123 -3.10 11.62 25.24
CA SER A 123 -1.78 11.09 24.93
C SER A 123 -0.89 12.28 24.65
N ALA A 124 0.14 12.44 25.48
CA ALA A 124 1.19 13.41 25.28
C ALA A 124 1.83 13.09 23.93
N GLY A 125 1.40 13.81 22.91
CA GLY A 125 1.96 13.74 21.58
C GLY A 125 3.46 13.90 21.71
N SER A 126 4.20 12.88 21.28
CA SER A 126 5.63 12.98 21.06
C SER A 126 5.83 14.15 20.10
N LYS A 127 6.16 15.32 20.63
CA LYS A 127 6.63 16.48 19.88
C LYS A 127 7.98 16.09 19.30
N ARG A 128 7.97 15.25 18.27
CA ARG A 128 9.12 15.10 17.39
C ARG A 128 9.31 16.45 16.72
N SER A 129 10.48 17.01 16.98
CA SER A 129 10.99 18.29 16.50
C SER A 129 10.56 18.60 15.07
N ALA A 130 10.18 19.86 14.82
CA ALA A 130 9.83 20.43 13.52
C ALA A 130 11.05 20.59 12.58
N ALA A 131 11.92 19.58 12.53
CA ALA A 131 13.05 19.51 11.62
C ALA A 131 12.78 18.42 10.57
N ALA A 132 12.44 18.87 9.36
CA ALA A 132 12.38 18.09 8.11
C ALA A 132 11.44 16.85 8.12
N SER A 133 10.13 17.09 8.25
CA SER A 133 9.12 16.09 7.90
C SER A 133 9.25 15.66 6.43
N ILE A 134 8.93 14.40 6.14
CA ILE A 134 8.83 13.90 4.76
C ILE A 134 7.63 14.59 4.11
N ASP A 135 7.81 15.11 2.90
CA ASP A 135 6.72 15.64 2.09
C ASP A 135 6.04 14.50 1.33
N TYR A 136 5.06 13.86 1.98
CA TYR A 136 4.30 12.78 1.38
C TYR A 136 3.44 13.22 0.20
N ALA A 137 3.06 14.51 0.12
CA ALA A 137 2.28 15.04 -0.99
C ALA A 137 3.13 15.07 -2.26
N GLU A 138 4.37 15.55 -2.18
CA GLU A 138 5.32 15.51 -3.30
C GLU A 138 5.63 14.07 -3.73
N LEU A 139 5.82 13.15 -2.77
CA LEU A 139 6.04 11.74 -3.08
C LEU A 139 4.84 11.12 -3.80
N LEU A 140 3.62 11.47 -3.41
CA LEU A 140 2.40 10.99 -4.05
C LEU A 140 2.25 11.54 -5.48
N GLN A 141 2.58 12.81 -5.71
CA GLN A 141 2.63 13.39 -7.05
C GLN A 141 3.68 12.71 -7.93
N HIS A 142 4.84 12.38 -7.35
CA HIS A 142 5.87 11.63 -8.07
C HIS A 142 5.38 10.23 -8.46
N PHE A 143 4.71 9.54 -7.53
CA PHE A 143 4.09 8.25 -7.78
C PHE A 143 3.11 8.29 -8.96
N ASP A 144 2.18 9.25 -8.97
CA ASP A 144 1.19 9.42 -10.06
C ASP A 144 1.87 9.62 -11.40
N LYS A 145 2.90 10.47 -11.44
CA LYS A 145 3.66 10.75 -12.65
C LYS A 145 4.35 9.49 -13.19
N VAL A 146 4.90 8.65 -12.31
CA VAL A 146 5.56 7.40 -12.71
C VAL A 146 4.53 6.38 -13.21
N GLN A 147 3.41 6.22 -12.50
CA GLN A 147 2.35 5.29 -12.90
C GLN A 147 1.68 5.71 -14.21
N GLY A 148 1.41 7.01 -14.40
CA GLY A 148 0.88 7.55 -15.66
C GLY A 148 1.78 7.26 -16.85
N LYS A 149 3.10 7.42 -16.71
CA LYS A 149 4.07 7.06 -17.76
C LYS A 149 4.07 5.56 -18.09
N HIS A 150 3.91 4.70 -17.09
CA HIS A 150 3.82 3.25 -17.32
C HIS A 150 2.54 2.88 -18.08
N LEU A 151 1.42 3.49 -17.72
CA LEU A 151 0.14 3.32 -18.42
C LEU A 151 0.25 3.77 -19.89
N GLU A 152 0.77 4.98 -20.13
CA GLU A 152 1.01 5.51 -21.48
C GLU A 152 1.92 4.58 -22.30
N ALA A 153 3.04 4.13 -21.73
CA ALA A 153 3.99 3.24 -22.40
C ALA A 153 3.35 1.89 -22.76
N ARG A 154 2.46 1.37 -21.91
CA ARG A 154 1.73 0.12 -22.16
C ARG A 154 0.69 0.29 -23.27
N HIS A 155 -0.07 1.38 -23.26
CA HIS A 155 -1.02 1.71 -24.35
C HIS A 155 -0.31 1.87 -25.70
N GLN A 156 0.86 2.53 -25.73
CA GLN A 156 1.66 2.68 -26.96
C GLN A 156 2.17 1.33 -27.50
N ARG A 157 2.52 0.38 -26.61
CA ARG A 157 2.95 -0.96 -27.00
C ARG A 157 1.79 -1.80 -27.55
N ALA A 158 0.63 -1.74 -26.91
CA ALA A 158 -0.58 -2.42 -27.39
C ALA A 158 -0.99 -1.92 -28.79
N GLY A 159 -1.06 -0.60 -28.98
CA GLY A 159 -1.43 -0.02 -30.28
C GLY A 159 -0.43 -0.30 -31.41
N ARG A 160 0.86 -0.47 -31.10
CA ARG A 160 1.86 -0.91 -32.09
C ARG A 160 1.69 -2.38 -32.49
N GLY A 161 1.34 -3.24 -31.55
CA GLY A 161 1.05 -4.66 -31.82
C GLY A 161 -0.11 -4.80 -32.81
N GLU A 162 -1.22 -4.11 -32.55
CA GLU A 162 -2.40 -4.14 -33.42
C GLU A 162 -2.12 -3.60 -34.84
N GLN A 163 -1.28 -2.57 -34.97
CA GLN A 163 -0.88 -2.05 -36.29
C GLN A 163 -0.02 -3.03 -37.09
N LEU A 164 0.86 -3.79 -36.43
CA LEU A 164 1.68 -4.81 -37.07
C LEU A 164 0.85 -6.01 -37.49
N GLU A 165 -0.10 -6.47 -36.66
CA GLU A 165 -1.02 -7.55 -37.01
C GLU A 165 -1.92 -7.18 -38.19
N ARG A 166 -2.49 -5.97 -38.23
CA ARG A 166 -3.29 -5.50 -39.38
C ARG A 166 -2.49 -5.44 -40.68
N ARG A 167 -1.18 -5.17 -40.62
CA ARG A 167 -0.28 -5.17 -41.79
C ARG A 167 0.14 -6.58 -42.22
N ALA A 168 0.10 -7.57 -41.33
CA ALA A 168 0.44 -8.95 -41.65
C ALA A 168 -0.74 -9.73 -42.28
N VAL A 169 -1.96 -9.23 -42.14
CA VAL A 169 -3.20 -9.85 -42.66
C VAL A 169 -3.59 -9.31 -44.05
N LEU A 170 -2.92 -8.25 -44.53
CA LEU A 170 -3.05 -7.69 -45.88
C LEU A 170 -1.91 -8.17 -46.78
#